data_AF-A0A558NTJ9-F1
#
_entry.id   AF-A0A558NTJ9-F1
#
_cell.length_a   1.000
_cell.length_b   1.000
_cell.length_c   1.000
_cell.angle_alpha   90.00
_cell.angle_beta   90.00
_cell.angle_gamma   90.00
#
_symmetry.space_group_name_H-M   'P 1'
#
loop_
_entity.id
_entity.type
_entity.pdbx_description
1 polymer ?
#
loop_
_entity_poly.entity_id
_entity_poly.type
_entity_poly.pdbx_seq_one_letter_code
_entity_poly.pdbx_strand_id
1 'polypeptide(L)'
;MAENKGTALLRWLQHRAEQDRANLRLFVLGAAVFFAGLGIMLMAQKYLLPSLVQEIISLAGLILAAVGALCAALGYIALSILRIIRLTRKND
;
A
#
# COMPACT_ATOMS: atom_id res chain seq x y z
N MET A 1 -26.20 32.44 19.16
CA MET A 1 -25.06 31.58 19.54
C MET A 1 -25.25 30.22 18.85
N ALA A 2 -24.89 30.14 17.57
CA ALA A 2 -25.11 28.97 16.72
C ALA A 2 -23.82 28.66 15.97
N GLU A 3 -22.82 28.23 16.71
CA GLU A 3 -21.54 27.76 16.20
C GLU A 3 -21.27 26.43 16.91
N ASN A 4 -20.53 25.49 16.30
CA ASN A 4 -20.07 24.24 16.91
C ASN A 4 -20.93 22.96 16.74
N LYS A 5 -21.55 22.72 15.56
CA LYS A 5 -21.92 21.35 15.14
C LYS A 5 -21.03 20.80 14.02
N GLY A 6 -20.52 21.65 13.12
CA GLY A 6 -19.66 21.24 12.00
C GLY A 6 -18.31 20.65 12.43
N THR A 7 -17.68 21.17 13.49
CA THR A 7 -16.35 20.77 13.98
C THR A 7 -16.33 19.43 14.72
N ALA A 8 -17.43 19.03 15.36
CA ALA A 8 -17.55 17.72 16.02
C ALA A 8 -17.75 16.60 14.98
N LEU A 9 -18.58 16.85 13.97
CA LEU A 9 -18.78 15.96 12.83
C LEU A 9 -17.50 15.81 11.99
N LEU A 10 -16.79 16.92 11.71
CA LEU A 10 -15.53 16.89 10.97
C LEU A 10 -14.46 16.07 11.72
N ARG A 11 -14.34 16.25 13.03
CA ARG A 11 -13.39 15.50 13.87
C ARG A 11 -13.74 14.01 13.95
N TRP A 12 -15.03 13.67 14.02
CA TRP A 12 -15.48 12.28 14.00
C TRP A 12 -15.21 11.61 12.65
N LEU A 13 -15.40 12.33 11.53
CA LEU A 13 -15.06 11.87 10.19
C LEU A 13 -13.54 11.73 10.01
N GLN A 14 -12.74 12.63 10.57
CA GLN A 14 -11.28 12.54 10.54
C GLN A 14 -10.78 11.30 11.30
N HIS A 15 -11.29 11.04 12.50
CA HIS A 15 -10.91 9.88 13.30
C HIS A 15 -11.29 8.54 12.64
N ARG A 16 -12.43 8.50 11.93
CA ARG A 16 -12.84 7.36 11.10
C ARG A 16 -11.98 7.21 9.85
N ALA A 17 -11.60 8.32 9.21
CA ALA A 17 -10.73 8.32 8.04
C ALA A 17 -9.28 7.91 8.37
N GLU A 18 -8.81 8.09 9.60
CA GLU A 18 -7.45 7.72 10.00
C GLU A 18 -7.19 6.20 9.93
N GLN A 19 -8.16 5.35 10.30
CA GLN A 19 -8.02 3.89 10.17
C GLN A 19 -7.93 3.44 8.69
N ASP A 20 -8.70 4.07 7.80
CA ASP A 20 -8.60 3.81 6.36
C ASP A 20 -7.31 4.34 5.76
N ARG A 21 -6.88 5.53 6.17
CA ARG A 21 -5.66 6.17 5.68
C ARG A 21 -4.42 5.37 6.06
N ALA A 22 -4.38 4.75 7.24
CA ALA A 22 -3.27 3.90 7.63
C ALA A 22 -3.12 2.67 6.72
N ASN A 23 -4.22 1.97 6.44
CA ASN A 23 -4.21 0.80 5.55
C ASN A 23 -3.96 1.17 4.09
N LEU A 24 -4.51 2.31 3.63
CA LEU A 24 -4.17 2.90 2.33
C LEU A 24 -2.69 3.24 2.24
N ARG A 25 -2.12 3.82 3.30
CA ARG A 25 -0.71 4.18 3.34
C ARG A 25 0.17 2.93 3.28
N LEU A 26 -0.17 1.86 4.00
CA LEU A 26 0.55 0.59 3.94
C LEU A 26 0.47 -0.03 2.52
N PHE A 27 -0.71 -0.02 1.90
CA PHE A 27 -0.90 -0.47 0.53
C PHE A 27 -0.03 0.31 -0.47
N VAL A 28 -0.10 1.64 -0.44
CA VAL A 28 0.64 2.52 -1.36
C VAL A 28 2.15 2.37 -1.17
N LEU A 29 2.61 2.27 0.08
CA LEU A 29 4.02 2.15 0.40
C LEU A 29 4.54 0.76 -0.01
N GLY A 30 3.77 -0.30 0.23
CA GLY A 30 4.08 -1.64 -0.28
C GLY A 30 4.12 -1.69 -1.81
N ALA A 31 3.17 -1.07 -2.48
CA ALA A 31 3.14 -0.99 -3.94
C ALA A 31 4.35 -0.21 -4.50
N ALA A 32 4.74 0.89 -3.86
CA ALA A 32 5.93 1.66 -4.24
C ALA A 32 7.20 0.81 -4.11
N VAL A 33 7.36 0.07 -3.00
CA VAL A 33 8.50 -0.85 -2.80
C VAL A 33 8.48 -1.99 -3.83
N PHE A 34 7.30 -2.54 -4.14
CA PHE A 34 7.13 -3.58 -5.16
C PHE A 34 7.63 -3.11 -6.52
N PHE A 35 7.15 -1.95 -6.99
CA PHE A 35 7.55 -1.40 -8.28
C PHE A 35 9.03 -0.98 -8.30
N ALA A 36 9.57 -0.49 -7.18
CA ALA A 36 11.00 -0.21 -7.07
C ALA A 36 11.84 -1.49 -7.23
N GLY A 37 11.46 -2.58 -6.54
CA GLY A 37 12.12 -3.88 -6.66
C GLY A 37 12.04 -4.46 -8.07
N LEU A 38 10.85 -4.41 -8.70
CA LEU A 38 10.67 -4.78 -10.10
C LEU A 38 11.53 -3.94 -11.04
N GLY A 39 11.60 -2.63 -10.81
CA GLY A 39 12.43 -1.71 -11.58
C GLY A 39 13.90 -2.10 -11.53
N ILE A 40 14.42 -2.40 -10.34
CA ILE A 40 15.81 -2.87 -10.16
C ILE A 40 16.04 -4.18 -10.91
N MET A 41 15.14 -5.15 -10.76
CA MET A 41 15.25 -6.45 -11.44
C MET A 41 15.27 -6.29 -12.97
N LEU A 42 14.34 -5.51 -13.53
CA LEU A 42 14.25 -5.27 -14.97
C LEU A 42 15.44 -4.47 -15.51
N MET A 43 15.92 -3.48 -14.75
CA MET A 43 17.12 -2.71 -15.12
C MET A 43 18.36 -3.59 -15.13
N ALA A 44 18.51 -4.46 -14.12
CA ALA A 44 19.59 -5.43 -14.07
C ALA A 44 19.56 -6.35 -15.30
N GLN A 45 18.39 -6.89 -15.64
CA GLN A 45 18.26 -7.78 -16.80
C GLN A 45 18.49 -7.10 -18.15
N LYS A 46 18.12 -5.83 -18.29
CA LYS A 46 18.17 -5.12 -19.58
C LYS A 46 19.51 -4.44 -19.86
N TYR A 47 20.17 -3.93 -18.82
CA TYR A 47 21.34 -3.04 -18.99
C TYR A 47 22.66 -3.66 -18.55
N LEU A 48 22.66 -4.75 -17.77
CA LEU A 48 23.90 -5.45 -17.41
C LEU A 48 24.17 -6.57 -18.40
N LEU A 49 25.45 -6.81 -18.67
CA LEU A 49 25.88 -7.98 -19.42
C LEU A 49 25.68 -9.25 -18.58
N PRO A 50 25.34 -10.39 -19.23
CA PRO A 50 25.22 -11.69 -18.58
C PRO A 50 26.42 -11.99 -17.69
N SER A 51 26.18 -11.97 -16.38
CA SER A 51 27.22 -12.12 -15.35
C SER A 51 26.62 -12.49 -14.00
N LEU A 52 27.45 -13.06 -13.11
CA LEU A 52 27.04 -13.37 -11.75
C LEU A 52 26.54 -12.12 -10.99
N VAL A 53 27.12 -10.96 -11.28
CA VAL A 53 26.70 -9.67 -10.69
C VAL A 53 25.27 -9.31 -11.11
N GLN A 54 24.92 -9.50 -12.38
CA GLN A 54 23.56 -9.27 -12.88
C GLN A 54 22.54 -10.16 -12.15
N GLU A 55 22.86 -11.44 -11.95
CA GLU A 55 21.99 -12.38 -11.26
C GLU A 55 21.76 -11.95 -9.80
N ILE A 56 22.81 -11.57 -9.08
CA ILE A 56 22.72 -11.11 -7.68
C ILE A 56 21.85 -9.86 -7.57
N ILE A 57 22.05 -8.88 -8.46
CA ILE A 57 21.24 -7.64 -8.46
C ILE A 57 19.78 -7.95 -8.83
N SER A 58 19.55 -8.84 -9.80
CA SER A 58 18.20 -9.27 -10.19
C SER A 58 17.50 -9.97 -9.03
N LEU A 59 18.21 -10.85 -8.30
CA LEU A 59 17.70 -11.54 -7.13
C LEU A 59 17.38 -10.57 -5.99
N ALA A 60 18.24 -9.58 -5.75
CA ALA A 60 17.98 -8.52 -4.77
C ALA A 60 16.73 -7.71 -5.12
N GLY A 61 16.57 -7.34 -6.39
CA GLY A 61 15.36 -6.68 -6.89
C GLY A 61 14.11 -7.55 -6.73
N LEU A 62 14.22 -8.85 -6.99
CA LEU A 62 13.13 -9.82 -6.82
C LEU A 62 12.70 -9.96 -5.35
N ILE A 63 13.64 -10.05 -4.41
CA ILE A 63 13.35 -10.10 -2.97
C ILE A 63 12.65 -8.82 -2.54
N LEU A 64 13.15 -7.65 -2.96
CA LEU A 64 12.53 -6.36 -2.64
C LEU A 64 11.11 -6.28 -3.20
N ALA A 65 10.91 -6.74 -4.44
CA ALA A 65 9.59 -6.82 -5.06
C ALA A 65 8.66 -7.74 -4.24
N ALA A 66 9.11 -8.93 -3.87
CA ALA A 66 8.31 -9.87 -3.08
C ALA A 66 7.86 -9.27 -1.74
N VAL A 67 8.76 -8.62 -1.01
CA VAL A 67 8.43 -7.92 0.25
C VAL A 67 7.40 -6.81 0.01
N GLY A 68 7.61 -5.98 -1.00
CA GLY A 68 6.66 -4.93 -1.38
C GLY A 68 5.27 -5.48 -1.73
N ALA A 69 5.22 -6.59 -2.48
CA ALA A 69 3.99 -7.26 -2.86
C ALA A 69 3.23 -7.79 -1.63
N LEU A 70 3.93 -8.39 -0.66
CA LEU A 70 3.31 -8.85 0.58
C LEU A 70 2.76 -7.68 1.40
N CYS A 71 3.51 -6.59 1.55
CA CYS A 71 3.04 -5.39 2.23
C CYS A 71 1.82 -4.78 1.53
N ALA A 72 1.84 -4.71 0.19
CA ALA A 72 0.72 -4.22 -0.60
C ALA A 72 -0.51 -5.12 -0.44
N ALA A 73 -0.34 -6.44 -0.53
CA ALA A 73 -1.42 -7.41 -0.36
C ALA A 73 -2.08 -7.29 1.02
N LEU A 74 -1.29 -7.18 2.09
CA LEU A 74 -1.80 -6.95 3.45
C LEU A 74 -2.59 -5.65 3.55
N GLY A 75 -2.06 -4.56 2.99
CA GLY A 75 -2.77 -3.27 2.93
C GLY A 75 -4.09 -3.37 2.16
N TYR A 76 -4.09 -4.05 1.01
CA TYR A 76 -5.27 -4.24 0.18
C TYR A 76 -6.35 -5.10 0.84
N ILE A 77 -5.96 -6.20 1.51
CA ILE A 77 -6.88 -7.05 2.27
C ILE A 77 -7.55 -6.23 3.38
N ALA A 78 -6.76 -5.46 4.12
CA ALA A 78 -7.26 -4.60 5.19
C ALA A 78 -8.28 -3.57 4.66
N LEU A 79 -8.01 -2.97 3.49
CA LEU A 79 -8.94 -2.06 2.81
C LEU A 79 -10.20 -2.75 2.31
N SER A 80 -10.06 -3.93 1.72
CA SER A 80 -11.17 -4.70 1.15
C SER A 80 -12.15 -5.13 2.24
N ILE A 81 -11.65 -5.64 3.36
CA ILE A 81 -12.48 -6.04 4.51
C ILE A 81 -13.20 -4.83 5.11
N LEU A 82 -12.50 -3.70 5.32
CA LEU A 82 -13.10 -2.45 5.81
C LEU A 82 -14.18 -1.90 4.86
N ARG A 83 -14.02 -2.11 3.56
CA ARG A 83 -15.02 -1.70 2.56
C ARG A 83 -16.29 -2.55 2.66
N ILE A 84 -16.15 -3.86 2.80
CA ILE A 84 -17.30 -4.79 2.91
C ILE A 84 -18.08 -4.50 4.19
N ILE A 85 -17.41 -4.38 5.34
CA ILE A 85 -18.07 -4.07 6.63
C ILE A 85 -18.87 -2.76 6.55
N ARG A 86 -18.33 -1.74 5.86
CA ARG A 86 -19.05 -0.47 5.67
C ARG A 86 -20.28 -0.61 4.78
N LEU A 87 -20.19 -1.39 3.71
CA LEU A 87 -21.32 -1.61 2.81
C LEU A 87 -22.45 -2.34 3.53
N THR A 88 -22.14 -3.33 4.37
CA THR A 88 -23.13 -4.03 5.18
C THR A 88 -23.80 -3.09 6.20
N ARG A 89 -23.03 -2.30 6.96
CA ARG A 89 -23.60 -1.36 7.96
C ARG A 89 -24.47 -0.26 7.35
N LYS A 90 -24.26 0.11 6.09
CA LYS A 90 -25.05 1.17 5.42
C LYS A 90 -26.49 0.72 5.10
N ASN A 91 -26.77 -0.59 5.12
CA ASN A 91 -28.05 -1.16 4.72
C ASN A 91 -28.97 -1.54 5.90
N ASP A 92 -28.57 -1.22 7.14
CA ASP A 92 -29.40 -1.28 8.36
C ASP A 92 -29.65 0.15 8.88
#